data_AF-A0A7Y5CRE0-F1
#
_entry.id   AF-A0A7Y5CRE0-F1
#
_cell.length_a   1.000
_cell.length_b   1.000
_cell.length_c   1.000
_cell.angle_alpha   90.00
_cell.angle_beta   90.00
_cell.angle_gamma   90.00
#
_symmetry.space_group_name_H-M   'P 1'
#
loop_
_entity.id
_entity.type
_entity.pdbx_description
1 polymer ?
#
loop_
_entity_poly.entity_id
_entity_poly.type
_entity_poly.pdbx_seq_one_letter_code
_entity_poly.pdbx_strand_id
1 'polypeptide(L)'
;MRFSSQLKTLFLLLLAAGFTACQQNVGPEDHGMTADLNSADFAVAGFDDFLANVSAVTLDQEMACAPVFPGGRFHRKPDRPFGPGAHLGKILRELGASREQMEQVRVLLTAHRECAQEPLENLRAANQELIDAANAQRREIMQAVRNGELTRAQAQERLQAINDSTQQAIASNPANAPYLQALCVCRMTLFGGVRGLLDAAQQAVWDEWVAGLPEDGCR
;
A
#
# COMPACT_ATOMS: atom_id res chain seq x y z
N MET A 1 30.33 -16.09 60.56
CA MET A 1 31.76 -15.90 60.24
C MET A 1 31.91 -14.59 59.49
N ARG A 2 32.85 -13.74 59.94
CA ARG A 2 33.18 -12.39 59.42
C ARG A 2 34.24 -12.49 58.30
N PHE A 3 34.49 -11.32 57.67
CA PHE A 3 35.59 -10.86 56.77
C PHE A 3 35.05 -10.51 55.36
N SER A 4 34.83 -9.26 54.94
CA SER A 4 35.60 -7.98 54.94
C SER A 4 36.76 -7.94 53.94
N SER A 5 36.67 -7.05 52.93
CA SER A 5 37.69 -6.06 52.45
C SER A 5 37.34 -5.65 51.00
N GLN A 6 36.76 -4.48 50.71
CA GLN A 6 37.43 -3.18 50.52
C GLN A 6 38.76 -3.28 49.75
N LEU A 7 38.78 -2.82 48.49
CA LEU A 7 39.97 -2.26 47.87
C LEU A 7 39.57 -1.06 47.00
N LYS A 8 40.01 0.12 47.43
CA LYS A 8 39.93 1.42 46.78
C LYS A 8 41.25 1.69 46.06
N THR A 9 41.21 2.08 44.78
CA THR A 9 42.21 2.93 44.10
C THR A 9 41.54 3.47 42.83
N LEU A 10 41.04 4.71 42.75
CA LEU A 10 41.67 6.03 42.72
C LEU A 10 42.53 6.33 41.46
N PHE A 11 41.99 7.25 40.66
CA PHE A 11 42.64 8.26 39.80
C PHE A 11 43.52 7.85 38.62
N LEU A 12 43.05 8.16 37.40
CA LEU A 12 43.89 8.87 36.44
C LEU A 12 43.05 9.84 35.60
N LEU A 13 43.32 11.12 35.85
CA LEU A 13 42.83 12.31 35.18
C LEU A 13 43.60 12.42 33.85
N LEU A 14 42.90 12.32 32.72
CA LEU A 14 43.50 12.53 31.40
C LEU A 14 42.83 13.72 30.71
N LEU A 15 43.66 14.77 30.63
CA LEU A 15 43.56 16.03 29.90
C LEU A 15 42.42 16.16 28.88
N ALA A 16 41.57 17.15 29.15
CA ALA A 16 40.82 17.87 28.14
C ALA A 16 41.77 18.72 27.28
N ALA A 17 41.99 18.33 26.04
CA ALA A 17 42.47 19.21 24.97
C ALA A 17 41.26 19.57 24.11
N GLY A 18 40.74 20.79 24.30
CA GLY A 18 39.68 21.35 23.49
C GLY A 18 40.19 21.68 22.09
N PHE A 19 39.73 20.92 21.10
CA PHE A 19 39.63 21.37 19.71
C PHE A 19 38.18 21.79 19.47
N THR A 20 37.87 23.07 19.65
CA THR A 20 36.65 23.66 19.08
C THR A 20 36.90 23.94 17.60
N ALA A 21 36.96 22.88 16.80
CA ALA A 21 36.77 23.02 15.36
C ALA A 21 35.27 23.16 15.14
N CYS A 22 34.84 24.32 14.64
CA CYS A 22 33.53 24.48 14.03
C CYS A 22 33.51 23.64 12.75
N GLN A 23 33.33 22.33 12.89
CA GLN A 23 32.78 21.53 11.80
C GLN A 23 31.32 21.98 11.67
N GLN A 24 31.05 22.78 10.64
CA GLN A 24 29.75 22.70 10.02
C GLN A 24 29.58 21.25 9.56
N ASN A 25 28.96 20.45 10.42
CA ASN A 25 28.38 19.16 10.08
C ASN A 25 27.27 19.42 9.06
N VAL A 26 27.66 19.70 7.82
CA VAL A 26 26.89 19.21 6.69
C VAL A 26 27.12 17.71 6.69
N GLY A 27 26.28 17.01 7.45
CA GLY A 27 26.20 15.56 7.36
C GLY A 27 25.98 15.15 5.90
N PRO A 28 26.32 13.91 5.52
CA PRO A 28 26.06 13.43 4.17
C PRO A 28 24.60 13.74 3.84
N GLU A 29 24.37 14.53 2.80
CA GLU A 29 23.02 14.85 2.37
C GLU A 29 22.29 13.53 2.11
N ASP A 30 21.25 13.28 2.90
CA ASP A 30 20.43 12.08 2.90
C ASP A 30 19.49 12.08 1.69
N HIS A 31 20.08 12.13 0.50
CA HIS A 31 19.39 12.00 -0.77
C HIS A 31 18.88 10.57 -1.00
N GLY A 32 19.26 9.62 -0.13
CA GLY A 32 18.83 8.22 -0.17
C GLY A 32 17.46 7.99 0.44
N MET A 33 17.16 8.51 1.63
CA MET A 33 15.86 8.30 2.29
C MET A 33 14.70 8.97 1.53
N THR A 34 14.94 10.12 0.93
CA THR A 34 13.88 10.89 0.26
C THR A 34 13.35 10.21 -1.00
N ALA A 35 14.18 9.44 -1.70
CA ALA A 35 13.76 8.64 -2.85
C ALA A 35 12.96 7.39 -2.43
N ASP A 36 13.30 6.81 -1.27
CA ASP A 36 12.67 5.60 -0.75
C ASP A 36 11.25 5.86 -0.20
N LEU A 37 11.02 7.04 0.37
CA LEU A 37 9.70 7.47 0.86
C LEU A 37 8.66 7.77 -0.24
N ASN A 38 8.97 7.56 -1.52
CA ASN A 38 7.99 7.59 -2.61
C ASN A 38 7.79 6.19 -3.22
N SER A 39 8.36 5.16 -2.59
CA SER A 39 8.29 3.80 -3.10
C SER A 39 6.91 3.19 -2.85
N ALA A 40 6.62 2.17 -3.65
CA ALA A 40 5.48 1.26 -3.48
C ALA A 40 5.43 0.63 -2.07
N ASP A 41 6.53 0.64 -1.32
CA ASP A 41 6.62 0.06 0.01
C ASP A 41 5.83 0.84 1.05
N PHE A 42 5.55 2.13 0.82
CA PHE A 42 4.74 2.99 1.70
C PHE A 42 3.30 3.18 1.21
N ALA A 43 2.92 2.48 0.14
CA ALA A 43 1.56 2.50 -0.37
C ALA A 43 0.63 1.63 0.50
N VAL A 44 -0.56 2.17 0.80
CA VAL A 44 -1.64 1.46 1.48
C VAL A 44 -2.75 1.25 0.44
N ALA A 45 -2.95 0.00 0.02
CA ALA A 45 -3.94 -0.33 -0.99
C ALA A 45 -5.36 -0.01 -0.52
N GLY A 46 -6.18 0.50 -1.43
CA GLY A 46 -7.62 0.67 -1.28
C GLY A 46 -8.42 -0.24 -2.20
N PHE A 47 -9.74 -0.20 -2.06
CA PHE A 47 -10.64 -0.94 -2.95
C PHE A 47 -10.57 -0.47 -4.41
N ASP A 48 -10.36 0.81 -4.65
CA ASP A 48 -10.14 1.34 -6.00
C ASP A 48 -8.91 0.71 -6.68
N ASP A 49 -7.88 0.35 -5.90
CA ASP A 49 -6.72 -0.36 -6.44
C ASP A 49 -7.11 -1.79 -6.85
N PHE A 50 -8.02 -2.46 -6.14
CA PHE A 50 -8.56 -3.76 -6.59
C PHE A 50 -9.32 -3.62 -7.91
N LEU A 51 -10.25 -2.67 -8.02
CA LEU A 51 -11.01 -2.44 -9.25
C LEU A 51 -10.08 -2.08 -10.43
N ALA A 52 -9.06 -1.28 -10.19
CA ALA A 52 -8.07 -0.90 -11.20
C ALA A 52 -7.22 -2.09 -11.70
N ASN A 53 -7.17 -3.20 -10.96
CA ASN A 53 -6.42 -4.41 -11.30
C ASN A 53 -7.27 -5.48 -12.02
N VAL A 54 -8.56 -5.22 -12.27
CA VAL A 54 -9.37 -6.05 -13.17
C VAL A 54 -9.03 -5.66 -14.61
N SER A 55 -8.34 -6.55 -15.34
CA SER A 55 -7.97 -6.30 -16.73
C SER A 55 -9.18 -6.40 -17.64
N ALA A 56 -9.32 -5.49 -18.59
CA ALA A 56 -10.37 -5.53 -19.59
C ALA A 56 -10.23 -6.74 -20.54
N VAL A 57 -11.36 -7.32 -20.99
CA VAL A 57 -11.37 -8.21 -22.15
C VAL A 57 -11.03 -7.45 -23.41
N THR A 58 -10.20 -8.06 -24.26
CA THR A 58 -9.92 -7.59 -25.63
C THR A 58 -9.96 -8.77 -26.58
N LEU A 59 -9.76 -8.53 -27.89
CA LEU A 59 -9.64 -9.63 -28.85
C LEU A 59 -8.46 -10.56 -28.50
N ASP A 60 -7.41 -10.03 -27.89
CA ASP A 60 -6.15 -10.75 -27.66
C ASP A 60 -5.97 -11.16 -26.18
N GLN A 61 -6.80 -10.65 -25.27
CA GLN A 61 -6.65 -10.84 -23.83
C GLN A 61 -7.98 -11.18 -23.14
N GLU A 62 -7.93 -12.16 -22.22
CA GLU A 62 -9.03 -12.48 -21.31
C GLU A 62 -9.09 -11.53 -20.12
N MET A 63 -10.28 -11.41 -19.53
CA MET A 63 -10.47 -10.73 -18.26
C MET A 63 -9.75 -11.52 -17.18
N ALA A 64 -9.03 -10.81 -16.31
CA ALA A 64 -8.39 -11.39 -15.16
C ALA A 64 -8.35 -10.37 -14.02
N CYS A 65 -8.53 -10.86 -12.79
CA CYS A 65 -8.11 -10.13 -11.61
C CYS A 65 -6.60 -10.30 -11.48
N ALA A 66 -5.83 -9.30 -11.93
CA ALA A 66 -4.37 -9.35 -11.77
C ALA A 66 -4.04 -9.52 -10.28
N PRO A 67 -3.00 -10.29 -9.93
CA PRO A 67 -2.53 -10.30 -8.56
C PRO A 67 -2.15 -8.87 -8.21
N VAL A 68 -2.70 -8.35 -7.12
CA VAL A 68 -2.32 -7.03 -6.58
C VAL A 68 -0.87 -7.10 -6.06
N PHE A 69 -0.36 -8.31 -5.79
CA PHE A 69 0.94 -8.56 -5.13
C PHE A 69 1.74 -9.77 -5.67
N PRO A 70 2.20 -9.83 -6.94
CA PRO A 70 3.14 -10.85 -7.36
C PRO A 70 4.56 -10.24 -7.42
N GLY A 71 5.42 -10.54 -6.46
CA GLY A 71 6.87 -10.27 -6.60
C GLY A 71 7.35 -8.81 -6.45
N GLY A 72 6.61 -7.96 -5.73
CA GLY A 72 7.25 -6.88 -4.97
C GLY A 72 7.25 -5.45 -5.52
N ARG A 73 6.47 -5.09 -6.55
CA ARG A 73 6.21 -3.67 -6.83
C ARG A 73 4.78 -3.47 -7.32
N PHE A 74 4.06 -2.53 -6.69
CA PHE A 74 2.85 -1.96 -7.27
C PHE A 74 3.23 -1.34 -8.63
N HIS A 75 3.00 -2.06 -9.73
CA HIS A 75 3.03 -1.48 -11.07
C HIS A 75 1.78 -0.64 -11.27
N ARG A 76 1.66 0.42 -10.48
CA ARG A 76 0.68 1.47 -10.69
C ARG A 76 1.06 2.16 -11.99
N LYS A 77 0.08 2.42 -12.85
CA LYS A 77 0.32 3.28 -13.99
C LYS A 77 0.82 4.64 -13.45
N PRO A 78 1.92 5.19 -13.98
CA PRO A 78 2.57 6.38 -13.42
C PRO A 78 1.66 7.62 -13.42
N ASP A 79 0.56 7.59 -14.17
CA ASP A 79 -0.43 8.65 -14.33
C ASP A 79 -1.51 8.66 -13.25
N ARG A 80 -1.61 7.64 -12.38
CA ARG A 80 -2.60 7.63 -11.30
C ARG A 80 -1.97 8.11 -10.00
N PRO A 81 -2.25 9.33 -9.49
CA PRO A 81 -1.79 9.73 -8.17
C PRO A 81 -2.40 8.79 -7.13
N PHE A 82 -1.65 8.49 -6.05
CA PHE A 82 -2.21 7.81 -4.89
C PHE A 82 -3.45 8.58 -4.40
N GLY A 83 -4.51 7.86 -4.02
CA GLY A 83 -5.64 8.48 -3.36
C GLY A 83 -5.16 9.22 -2.10
N PRO A 84 -5.86 10.28 -1.66
CA PRO A 84 -5.54 10.94 -0.40
C PRO A 84 -5.50 9.90 0.73
N GLY A 85 -4.38 9.84 1.46
CA GLY A 85 -4.15 8.86 2.53
C GLY A 85 -3.52 7.52 2.11
N ALA A 86 -3.38 7.25 0.82
CA ALA A 86 -2.86 5.96 0.33
C ALA A 86 -1.32 5.88 0.31
N HIS A 87 -0.60 6.91 0.76
CA HIS A 87 0.86 6.93 0.77
C HIS A 87 1.43 7.51 2.06
N LEU A 88 1.91 6.64 2.96
CA LEU A 88 2.45 7.06 4.27
C LEU A 88 3.75 7.85 4.17
N GLY A 89 4.55 7.64 3.12
CA GLY A 89 5.86 8.27 3.01
C GLY A 89 5.83 9.81 2.96
N LYS A 90 4.72 10.42 2.51
CA LYS A 90 4.56 11.88 2.52
C LYS A 90 4.42 12.41 3.96
N ILE A 91 3.48 11.86 4.73
CA ILE A 91 3.24 12.30 6.11
C ILE A 91 4.44 11.98 7.02
N LEU A 92 5.08 10.82 6.84
CA LEU A 92 6.28 10.46 7.62
C LEU A 92 7.45 11.43 7.39
N ARG A 93 7.57 12.00 6.19
CA ARG A 93 8.55 13.04 5.89
C ARG A 93 8.20 14.36 6.57
N GLU A 94 6.93 14.75 6.54
CA GLU A 94 6.44 15.96 7.21
C GLU A 94 6.61 15.87 8.74
N LEU A 95 6.48 14.67 9.31
CA LEU A 95 6.75 14.38 10.71
C LEU A 95 8.23 14.37 11.08
N GLY A 96 9.14 14.41 10.10
CA GLY A 96 10.57 14.22 10.34
C GLY A 96 10.88 12.86 10.98
N ALA A 97 10.18 11.81 10.56
CA ALA A 97 10.35 10.47 11.13
C ALA A 97 11.81 10.00 11.03
N SER A 98 12.35 9.43 12.11
CA SER A 98 13.71 8.90 12.14
C SER A 98 13.85 7.65 11.28
N ARG A 99 15.10 7.28 10.95
CA ARG A 99 15.39 6.04 10.24
C ARG A 99 14.82 4.82 10.97
N GLU A 100 14.99 4.77 12.29
CA GLU A 100 14.50 3.70 13.15
C GLU A 100 12.96 3.64 13.18
N GLN A 101 12.29 4.80 13.16
CA GLN A 101 10.83 4.85 13.01
C GLN A 101 10.41 4.30 11.64
N MET A 102 11.09 4.70 10.56
CA MET A 102 10.80 4.22 9.20
C MET A 102 10.99 2.70 9.04
N GLU A 103 12.05 2.12 9.61
CA GLU A 103 12.23 0.66 9.60
C GLU A 103 11.07 -0.05 10.30
N GLN A 104 10.63 0.46 11.45
CA GLN A 104 9.48 -0.09 12.18
C GLN A 104 8.17 0.07 11.40
N VAL A 105 7.99 1.20 10.70
CA VAL A 105 6.84 1.40 9.81
C VAL A 105 6.82 0.38 8.67
N ARG A 106 7.98 0.01 8.09
CA ARG A 106 8.04 -1.05 7.06
C ARG A 106 7.57 -2.40 7.61
N VAL A 107 7.91 -2.73 8.85
CA VAL A 107 7.41 -3.95 9.52
C VAL A 107 5.88 -3.89 9.66
N LEU A 108 5.33 -2.75 10.10
CA LEU A 108 3.87 -2.56 10.20
C LEU A 108 3.16 -2.66 8.84
N LEU A 109 3.78 -2.13 7.78
CA LEU A 109 3.25 -2.22 6.41
C LEU A 109 3.27 -3.65 5.88
N THR A 110 4.28 -4.45 6.21
CA THR A 110 4.28 -5.89 5.92
C THR A 110 3.13 -6.60 6.65
N ALA A 111 2.97 -6.36 7.95
CA ALA A 111 1.86 -6.92 8.72
C ALA A 111 0.47 -6.49 8.18
N HIS A 112 0.36 -5.24 7.70
CA HIS A 112 -0.86 -4.75 7.04
C HIS A 112 -1.17 -5.51 5.75
N ARG A 113 -0.16 -5.78 4.91
CA ARG A 113 -0.34 -6.57 3.67
C ARG A 113 -0.77 -7.99 3.97
N GLU A 114 -0.15 -8.63 4.96
CA GLU A 114 -0.53 -9.97 5.43
C GLU A 114 -1.98 -9.99 5.95
N CYS A 115 -2.39 -8.99 6.74
CA CYS A 115 -3.76 -8.83 7.22
C CYS A 115 -4.77 -8.69 6.07
N ALA A 116 -4.42 -7.93 5.02
CA ALA A 116 -5.29 -7.69 3.88
C ALA A 116 -5.35 -8.85 2.88
N GLN A 117 -4.49 -9.86 3.01
CA GLN A 117 -4.35 -10.93 2.02
C GLN A 117 -5.58 -11.83 1.94
N GLU A 118 -6.01 -12.41 3.07
CA GLU A 118 -7.17 -13.31 3.10
C GLU A 118 -8.47 -12.63 2.64
N PRO A 119 -8.83 -11.42 3.12
CA PRO A 119 -10.00 -10.70 2.60
C PRO A 119 -9.94 -10.47 1.08
N LEU A 120 -8.76 -10.18 0.55
CA LEU A 120 -8.57 -9.96 -0.89
C LEU A 120 -8.73 -11.26 -1.69
N GLU A 121 -8.24 -12.39 -1.18
CA GLU A 121 -8.45 -13.71 -1.79
C GLU A 121 -9.94 -14.08 -1.81
N ASN A 122 -10.65 -13.84 -0.69
CA ASN A 122 -12.09 -14.04 -0.61
C ASN A 122 -12.86 -13.16 -1.60
N LEU A 123 -12.48 -11.88 -1.72
CA LEU A 123 -13.09 -10.98 -2.70
C LEU A 123 -12.83 -11.45 -4.15
N ARG A 124 -11.63 -11.92 -4.47
CA ARG A 124 -11.32 -12.46 -5.80
C ARG A 124 -12.18 -13.68 -6.10
N ALA A 125 -12.27 -14.62 -5.16
CA ALA A 125 -13.11 -15.80 -5.30
C ALA A 125 -14.58 -15.42 -5.52
N ALA A 126 -15.10 -14.46 -4.77
CA ALA A 126 -16.48 -13.97 -4.91
C ALA A 126 -16.78 -13.26 -6.24
N ASN A 127 -15.75 -12.81 -6.97
CA ASN A 127 -15.89 -12.20 -8.29
C ASN A 127 -15.51 -13.13 -9.44
N GLN A 128 -15.02 -14.35 -9.16
CA GLN A 128 -14.52 -15.26 -10.19
C GLN A 128 -15.62 -15.65 -11.20
N GLU A 129 -16.84 -15.88 -10.73
CA GLU A 129 -17.97 -16.22 -11.61
C GLU A 129 -18.30 -15.09 -12.61
N LEU A 130 -18.17 -13.82 -12.20
CA LEU A 130 -18.36 -12.66 -13.08
C LEU A 130 -17.28 -12.59 -14.17
N ILE A 131 -16.03 -12.86 -13.78
CA ILE A 131 -14.88 -12.92 -14.70
C ILE A 131 -15.06 -14.08 -15.71
N ASP A 132 -15.45 -15.26 -15.24
CA ASP A 132 -15.66 -16.44 -16.07
C ASP A 132 -16.80 -16.23 -17.08
N ALA A 133 -17.90 -15.59 -16.64
CA ALA A 133 -19.02 -15.22 -17.50
C ALA A 133 -18.59 -14.22 -18.60
N ALA A 134 -17.83 -13.18 -18.25
CA ALA A 134 -17.29 -12.23 -19.21
C ALA A 134 -16.37 -12.91 -20.25
N ASN A 135 -15.53 -13.84 -19.80
CA ASN A 135 -14.65 -14.61 -20.68
C ASN A 135 -15.41 -15.59 -21.58
N ALA A 136 -16.53 -16.15 -21.12
CA ALA A 136 -17.42 -16.95 -21.96
C ALA A 136 -18.01 -16.12 -23.11
N GLN A 137 -18.56 -14.95 -22.81
CA GLN A 137 -19.09 -14.03 -23.82
C GLN A 137 -18.02 -13.54 -24.80
N ARG A 138 -16.80 -13.27 -24.30
CA ARG A 138 -15.65 -12.97 -25.16
C ARG A 138 -15.38 -14.08 -26.18
N ARG A 139 -15.40 -15.35 -25.77
CA ARG A 139 -15.16 -16.49 -26.68
C ARG A 139 -16.20 -16.57 -27.81
N GLU A 140 -17.47 -16.27 -27.50
CA GLU A 140 -18.54 -16.21 -28.51
C GLU A 140 -18.29 -15.09 -29.53
N ILE A 141 -17.92 -13.89 -29.06
CA ILE A 141 -17.56 -12.76 -29.94
C ILE A 141 -16.38 -13.12 -30.84
N MET A 142 -15.34 -13.75 -30.28
CA MET A 142 -14.18 -14.19 -31.04
C MET A 142 -14.55 -15.20 -32.12
N GLN A 143 -15.47 -16.12 -31.83
CA GLN A 143 -15.95 -17.08 -32.83
C GLN A 143 -16.74 -16.39 -33.95
N ALA A 144 -17.62 -15.44 -33.61
CA ALA A 144 -18.38 -14.68 -34.60
C ALA A 144 -17.46 -13.84 -35.52
N VAL A 145 -16.36 -13.28 -34.99
CA VAL A 145 -15.34 -12.61 -35.82
C VAL A 145 -14.66 -13.59 -36.77
N ARG A 146 -14.29 -14.78 -36.30
CA ARG A 146 -13.66 -15.82 -37.13
C ARG A 146 -14.58 -16.32 -38.23
N ASN A 147 -15.88 -16.41 -37.95
CA ASN A 147 -16.90 -16.82 -38.92
C ASN A 147 -17.24 -15.71 -39.93
N GLY A 148 -16.72 -14.49 -39.74
CA GLY A 148 -17.09 -13.32 -40.56
C GLY A 148 -18.48 -12.75 -40.26
N GLU A 149 -19.12 -13.19 -39.16
CA GLU A 149 -20.43 -12.70 -38.70
C GLU A 149 -20.32 -11.33 -38.02
N LEU A 150 -19.16 -11.04 -37.40
CA LEU A 150 -18.83 -9.74 -36.82
C LEU A 150 -17.55 -9.18 -37.44
N THR A 151 -17.57 -7.86 -37.69
CA THR A 151 -16.33 -7.12 -37.95
C THR A 151 -15.55 -6.89 -36.66
N ARG A 152 -14.25 -6.57 -36.77
CA ARG A 152 -13.42 -6.23 -35.59
C ARG A 152 -13.95 -5.02 -34.83
N ALA A 153 -14.51 -4.03 -35.53
CA ALA A 153 -15.09 -2.84 -34.90
C ALA A 153 -16.33 -3.19 -34.06
N GLN A 154 -17.25 -3.99 -34.60
CA GLN A 154 -18.42 -4.47 -33.86
C GLN A 154 -18.02 -5.35 -32.67
N ALA A 155 -16.98 -6.16 -32.82
CA ALA A 155 -16.45 -6.96 -31.72
C ALA A 155 -15.86 -6.09 -30.60
N GLN A 156 -15.12 -5.04 -30.94
CA GLN A 156 -14.58 -4.09 -29.95
C GLN A 156 -15.70 -3.40 -29.17
N GLU A 157 -16.75 -2.94 -29.84
CA GLU A 157 -17.92 -2.33 -29.19
C GLU A 157 -18.59 -3.31 -28.20
N ARG A 158 -18.79 -4.57 -28.61
CA ARG A 158 -19.37 -5.60 -27.74
C ARG A 158 -18.47 -5.94 -26.56
N LEU A 159 -17.16 -6.02 -26.77
CA LEU A 159 -16.19 -6.26 -25.70
C LEU A 159 -16.15 -5.09 -24.71
N GLN A 160 -16.29 -3.85 -25.18
CA GLN A 160 -16.42 -2.68 -24.31
C GLN A 160 -17.67 -2.77 -23.43
N ALA A 161 -18.82 -3.14 -24.01
CA ALA A 161 -20.04 -3.35 -23.24
C ALA A 161 -19.89 -4.45 -22.17
N ILE A 162 -19.19 -5.55 -22.48
CA ILE A 162 -18.84 -6.58 -21.50
C ILE A 162 -18.01 -5.99 -20.38
N ASN A 163 -16.95 -5.23 -20.70
CA ASN A 163 -16.08 -4.61 -19.70
C ASN A 163 -16.86 -3.70 -18.75
N ASP A 164 -17.69 -2.81 -19.29
CA ASP A 164 -18.46 -1.87 -18.49
C ASP A 164 -19.46 -2.60 -17.58
N SER A 165 -20.18 -3.58 -18.12
CA SER A 165 -21.16 -4.34 -17.34
C SER A 165 -20.52 -5.19 -16.25
N THR A 166 -19.39 -5.85 -16.53
CA THR A 166 -18.67 -6.64 -15.52
C THR A 166 -18.05 -5.75 -14.45
N GLN A 167 -17.48 -4.59 -14.81
CA GLN A 167 -16.95 -3.65 -13.83
C GLN A 167 -18.06 -3.13 -12.91
N GLN A 168 -19.23 -2.80 -13.46
CA GLN A 168 -20.39 -2.40 -12.66
C GLN A 168 -20.87 -3.53 -11.74
N ALA A 169 -20.89 -4.77 -12.21
CA ALA A 169 -21.26 -5.94 -11.41
C ALA A 169 -20.27 -6.18 -10.26
N ILE A 170 -18.96 -6.08 -10.52
CA ILE A 170 -17.92 -6.20 -9.49
C ILE A 170 -18.04 -5.06 -8.47
N ALA A 171 -18.23 -3.81 -8.91
CA ALA A 171 -18.36 -2.65 -8.02
C ALA A 171 -19.60 -2.71 -7.12
N SER A 172 -20.65 -3.41 -7.55
CA SER A 172 -21.89 -3.61 -6.79
C SER A 172 -21.98 -4.97 -6.09
N ASN A 173 -20.94 -5.80 -6.16
CA ASN A 173 -20.93 -7.13 -5.54
C ASN A 173 -21.10 -7.02 -4.01
N PRO A 174 -22.06 -7.71 -3.38
CA PRO A 174 -22.24 -7.68 -1.93
C PRO A 174 -21.00 -8.14 -1.13
N ALA A 175 -20.09 -8.90 -1.76
CA ALA A 175 -18.80 -9.27 -1.17
C ALA A 175 -17.86 -8.07 -0.91
N ASN A 176 -18.13 -6.90 -1.51
CA ASN A 176 -17.34 -5.68 -1.28
C ASN A 176 -17.45 -5.19 0.16
N ALA A 177 -18.63 -5.29 0.78
CA ALA A 177 -18.86 -4.80 2.15
C ALA A 177 -17.98 -5.51 3.21
N PRO A 178 -17.97 -6.85 3.32
CA PRO A 178 -17.09 -7.53 4.27
C PRO A 178 -15.60 -7.33 3.96
N TYR A 179 -15.22 -7.20 2.68
CA TYR A 179 -13.85 -6.87 2.29
C TYR A 179 -13.43 -5.49 2.79
N LEU A 180 -14.24 -4.47 2.52
CA LEU A 180 -13.99 -3.09 2.96
C LEU A 180 -13.88 -3.01 4.49
N GLN A 181 -14.76 -3.72 5.20
CA GLN A 181 -14.71 -3.79 6.66
C GLN A 181 -13.40 -4.43 7.16
N ALA A 182 -12.95 -5.52 6.54
CA ALA A 182 -11.70 -6.18 6.92
C ALA A 182 -10.48 -5.28 6.62
N LEU A 183 -10.44 -4.62 5.45
CA LEU A 183 -9.41 -3.62 5.13
C LEU A 183 -9.38 -2.49 6.16
N CYS A 184 -10.55 -2.08 6.64
CA CYS A 184 -10.70 -1.08 7.70
C CYS A 184 -9.94 -1.45 8.95
N VAL A 185 -10.18 -2.67 9.45
CA VAL A 185 -9.54 -3.19 10.65
C VAL A 185 -8.02 -3.28 10.44
N CYS A 186 -7.56 -3.77 9.28
CA CYS A 186 -6.14 -3.83 8.95
C CYS A 186 -5.49 -2.43 8.89
N ARG A 187 -6.21 -1.43 8.38
CA ARG A 187 -5.73 -0.05 8.27
C ARG A 187 -5.69 0.65 9.62
N MET A 188 -6.73 0.52 10.44
CA MET A 188 -6.74 1.07 11.80
C MET A 188 -5.62 0.48 12.66
N THR A 189 -5.34 -0.81 12.51
CA THR A 189 -4.22 -1.48 13.19
C THR A 189 -2.87 -0.88 12.74
N LEU A 190 -2.68 -0.69 11.44
CA LEU A 190 -1.50 -0.01 10.89
C LEU A 190 -1.36 1.41 11.46
N PHE A 191 -2.43 2.22 11.41
CA PHE A 191 -2.39 3.61 11.86
C PHE A 191 -2.14 3.73 13.36
N GLY A 192 -2.77 2.88 14.18
CA GLY A 192 -2.50 2.81 15.61
C GLY A 192 -1.05 2.40 15.91
N GLY A 193 -0.53 1.44 15.16
CA GLY A 193 0.88 1.02 15.23
C GLY A 193 1.84 2.17 14.90
N VAL A 194 1.62 2.85 13.77
CA VAL A 194 2.46 3.99 13.35
C VAL A 194 2.39 5.09 14.39
N ARG A 195 1.19 5.47 14.85
CA ARG A 195 1.00 6.48 15.91
C ARG A 195 1.77 6.14 17.18
N GLY A 196 1.85 4.86 17.57
CA GLY A 196 2.59 4.40 18.74
C GLY A 196 4.12 4.53 18.64
N LEU A 197 4.66 4.68 17.43
CA LEU A 197 6.09 4.92 17.18
C LEU A 197 6.48 6.40 17.29
N LEU A 198 5.50 7.29 17.22
CA LEU A 198 5.69 8.73 17.15
C LEU A 198 5.79 9.35 18.55
N ASP A 199 6.60 10.41 18.68
CA ASP A 199 6.60 11.22 19.90
C ASP A 199 5.35 12.10 20.02
N ALA A 200 5.20 12.82 21.14
CA ALA A 200 4.00 13.62 21.41
C ALA A 200 3.78 14.75 20.39
N ALA A 201 4.83 15.35 19.84
CA ALA A 201 4.71 16.42 18.85
C ALA A 201 4.31 15.84 17.50
N GLN A 202 4.94 14.74 17.09
CA GLN A 202 4.61 14.01 15.88
C GLN A 202 3.18 13.44 15.90
N GLN A 203 2.73 12.93 17.06
CA GLN A 203 1.38 12.41 17.22
C GLN A 203 0.31 13.46 16.94
N ALA A 204 0.52 14.73 17.33
CA ALA A 204 -0.46 15.79 17.06
C ALA A 204 -0.65 16.04 15.56
N VAL A 205 0.45 16.10 14.80
CA VAL A 205 0.43 16.26 13.34
C VAL A 205 -0.17 15.02 12.67
N TRP A 206 0.16 13.83 13.17
CA TRP A 206 -0.42 12.57 12.69
C TRP A 206 -1.94 12.52 12.90
N ASP A 207 -2.42 12.88 14.08
CA ASP A 207 -3.85 12.83 14.43
C ASP A 207 -4.65 13.83 13.58
N GLU A 208 -4.12 15.04 13.33
CA GLU A 208 -4.72 16.00 12.41
C GLU A 208 -4.77 15.46 10.98
N TRP A 209 -3.69 14.82 10.51
CA TRP A 209 -3.65 14.22 9.18
C TRP A 209 -4.63 13.06 9.02
N VAL A 210 -4.72 12.15 10.00
CA VAL A 210 -5.71 11.06 10.01
C VAL A 210 -7.12 11.64 10.02
N ALA A 211 -7.36 12.69 10.81
CA ALA A 211 -8.59 13.46 10.82
C ALA A 211 -8.81 14.33 9.55
N GLY A 212 -7.95 14.23 8.54
CA GLY A 212 -8.11 14.80 7.19
C GLY A 212 -8.43 13.78 6.08
N LEU A 213 -8.34 12.46 6.34
CA LEU A 213 -8.59 11.41 5.33
C LEU A 213 -10.08 11.18 4.96
N PRO A 214 -10.45 10.73 3.77
CA PRO A 214 -11.85 10.41 3.47
C PRO A 214 -12.46 9.31 4.38
N GLU A 215 -13.76 9.39 4.72
CA GLU A 215 -14.45 8.44 5.63
C GLU A 215 -14.61 7.04 5.02
N ASP A 216 -14.74 6.95 3.70
CA ASP A 216 -14.67 5.71 2.92
C ASP A 216 -13.29 5.04 2.97
N GLY A 217 -12.30 5.77 3.51
CA GLY A 217 -10.93 5.32 3.76
C GLY A 217 -10.67 4.77 5.15
N CYS A 218 -11.70 4.43 5.95
CA CYS A 218 -11.53 3.81 7.26
C CYS A 218 -10.83 4.71 8.28
N ARG A 219 -11.55 5.79 8.64
CA ARG A 219 -11.32 6.53 9.88
C ARG A 219 -12.06 5.89 11.04
#